data_AF-A0A959UYF9-F1
#
_entry.id   AF-A0A959UYF9-F1
#
_cell.length_a   1.000
_cell.length_b   1.000
_cell.length_c   1.000
_cell.angle_alpha   90.00
_cell.angle_beta   90.00
_cell.angle_gamma   90.00
#
_symmetry.space_group_name_H-M   'P 1'
#
loop_
_entity.id
_entity.type
_entity.pdbx_description
1 polymer ?
#
loop_
_entity_poly.entity_id
_entity_poly.type
_entity_poly.pdbx_seq_one_letter_code
_entity_poly.pdbx_strand_id
1 'polypeptide(L)'
;MKPLPGFILLAALMVETGLQAQLEQVPLHKAWTFAEAGDTVLRAAIVPGTVHQELMRHGLIPDPYVGMNVDSVQWVEERDWTYRCSFTPPAGLLERGHIELRFEGLDTFAEVLLNGRSLGRTDNMFRTWSFTVNELLMPGDNVLEVRFTSPVKEGANRLEDYGLQLPADNDAGAVRVSPYVRKAAYHFGWDWAPRLVTSGIWRPVALVGWDRARIADVRHRQVFRGDTVQVFTTVRVEGDASEARLSVTVGEERSTGTLKAGSDTLVLVNTLVGADRWEPIGSGEQHLVEVEVYLEDGGRLLDRRRSQIGLRSIELDQRPDSIGTPFT
;
A
#
# COMPACT_ATOMS: atom_id res chain seq x y z
N MET A 1 27.24 -60.91 18.31
CA MET A 1 26.80 -59.58 18.80
C MET A 1 28.01 -58.64 18.74
N LYS A 2 28.05 -57.75 17.76
CA LYS A 2 29.06 -56.67 17.62
C LYS A 2 28.34 -55.34 17.88
N PRO A 3 28.90 -54.38 18.62
CA PRO A 3 28.27 -53.08 18.81
C PRO A 3 28.48 -52.19 17.57
N LEU A 4 27.45 -51.44 17.19
CA LEU A 4 27.55 -50.36 16.19
C LEU A 4 28.26 -49.14 16.81
N PRO A 5 29.06 -48.39 16.03
CA PRO A 5 29.63 -47.12 16.46
C PRO A 5 28.57 -46.01 16.41
N GLY A 6 28.45 -45.27 17.51
CA GLY A 6 27.57 -44.11 17.62
C GLY A 6 28.08 -42.92 16.80
N PHE A 7 27.25 -42.42 15.90
CA PHE A 7 27.43 -41.12 15.27
C PHE A 7 27.06 -40.03 16.27
N ILE A 8 28.03 -39.23 16.70
CA ILE A 8 27.80 -37.97 17.40
C ILE A 8 27.41 -36.95 16.32
N LEU A 9 26.13 -36.62 16.25
CA LEU A 9 25.63 -35.50 15.46
C LEU A 9 25.95 -34.22 16.24
N LEU A 10 27.01 -33.51 15.84
CA LEU A 10 27.21 -32.12 16.29
C LEU A 10 26.14 -31.26 15.61
N ALA A 11 25.07 -30.95 16.33
CA ALA A 11 24.15 -29.90 15.96
C ALA A 11 24.87 -28.55 16.10
N ALA A 12 25.25 -27.94 14.97
CA ALA A 12 25.64 -26.54 14.94
C ALA A 12 24.41 -25.70 15.27
N LEU A 13 24.31 -25.22 16.51
CA LEU A 13 23.40 -24.12 16.83
C LEU A 13 23.90 -22.87 16.11
N MET A 14 23.31 -22.55 14.95
CA MET A 14 23.31 -21.18 14.46
C MET A 14 22.47 -20.36 15.42
N VAL A 15 23.14 -19.56 16.24
CA VAL A 15 22.50 -18.48 17.00
C VAL A 15 22.01 -17.48 15.96
N GLU A 16 20.73 -17.55 15.60
CA GLU A 16 20.03 -16.43 14.98
C GLU A 16 19.93 -15.33 16.03
N THR A 17 21.00 -14.53 16.17
CA THR A 17 20.86 -13.20 16.75
C THR A 17 19.90 -12.46 15.84
N GLY A 18 18.66 -12.27 16.29
CA GLY A 18 17.63 -11.57 15.55
C GLY A 18 18.13 -10.19 15.14
N LEU A 19 18.62 -10.06 13.91
CA LEU A 19 18.82 -8.78 13.25
C LEU A 19 17.43 -8.25 12.97
N GLN A 20 16.87 -7.55 13.96
CA GLN A 20 15.68 -6.75 13.75
C GLN A 20 16.06 -5.65 12.77
N ALA A 21 15.48 -5.69 11.57
CA ALA A 21 15.65 -4.63 10.58
C ALA A 21 15.31 -3.28 11.24
N GLN A 22 16.00 -2.21 10.83
CA GLN A 22 15.81 -0.89 11.44
C GLN A 22 14.39 -0.33 11.20
N LEU A 23 13.67 -0.87 10.22
CA LEU A 23 12.33 -0.46 9.84
C LEU A 23 11.33 -0.85 10.93
N GLU A 24 10.75 0.15 11.56
CA GLU A 24 9.73 -0.01 12.60
C GLU A 24 8.39 0.51 12.06
N GLN A 25 7.32 -0.26 12.26
CA GLN A 25 5.97 0.13 11.84
C GLN A 25 5.01 0.01 13.00
N VAL A 26 4.30 1.10 13.29
CA VAL A 26 3.32 1.19 14.38
C VAL A 26 1.94 1.46 13.78
N PRO A 27 1.07 0.45 13.68
CA PRO A 27 -0.27 0.62 13.12
C PRO A 27 -1.15 1.52 13.99
N LEU A 28 -1.71 2.58 13.41
CA LEU A 28 -2.61 3.52 14.09
C LEU A 28 -4.09 3.15 13.83
N HIS A 29 -4.54 2.03 14.37
CA HIS A 29 -5.88 1.47 14.10
C HIS A 29 -6.86 1.58 15.28
N LYS A 30 -6.44 2.20 16.39
CA LYS A 30 -7.20 2.25 17.65
C LYS A 30 -7.68 3.66 17.97
N ALA A 31 -8.71 3.74 18.80
CA ALA A 31 -9.22 5.00 19.38
C ALA A 31 -9.55 6.10 18.36
N TRP A 32 -9.98 5.70 17.16
CA TRP A 32 -10.50 6.63 16.18
C TRP A 32 -11.90 7.08 16.59
N THR A 33 -12.17 8.33 16.29
CA THR A 33 -13.49 8.95 16.35
C THR A 33 -13.79 9.61 15.01
N PHE A 34 -15.06 9.77 14.68
CA PHE A 34 -15.51 10.52 13.52
C PHE A 34 -16.69 11.44 13.86
N ALA A 35 -16.85 12.50 13.08
CA ALA A 35 -17.97 13.43 13.15
C ALA A 35 -18.19 14.12 11.79
N GLU A 36 -19.39 14.65 11.55
CA GLU A 36 -19.61 15.64 10.49
C GLU A 36 -18.77 16.90 10.81
N ALA A 37 -18.21 17.54 9.79
CA ALA A 37 -17.38 18.74 9.99
C ALA A 37 -18.18 19.86 10.68
N GLY A 38 -17.63 20.37 11.79
CA GLY A 38 -18.28 21.40 12.61
C GLY A 38 -19.19 20.85 13.73
N ASP A 39 -19.47 19.54 13.75
CA ASP A 39 -20.16 18.91 14.88
C ASP A 39 -19.19 18.73 16.07
N THR A 40 -19.73 18.82 17.28
CA THR A 40 -19.00 18.58 18.54
C THR A 40 -19.16 17.16 19.05
N VAL A 41 -20.14 16.41 18.53
CA VAL A 41 -20.43 15.04 18.95
C VAL A 41 -19.49 14.05 18.24
N LEU A 42 -18.38 13.72 18.92
CA LEU A 42 -17.46 12.69 18.47
C LEU A 42 -18.05 11.29 18.72
N ARG A 43 -18.00 10.43 17.70
CA ARG A 43 -18.46 9.04 17.77
C ARG A 43 -17.30 8.11 17.49
N ALA A 44 -17.25 6.95 18.13
CA ALA A 44 -16.19 5.98 17.86
C ALA A 44 -16.17 5.56 16.37
N ALA A 45 -14.98 5.31 15.83
CA ALA A 45 -14.77 4.87 14.44
C ALA A 45 -13.81 3.68 14.39
N ILE A 46 -14.02 2.77 13.42
CA ILE A 46 -13.06 1.74 13.05
C ILE A 46 -12.28 2.24 11.83
N VAL A 47 -10.96 2.05 11.88
CA VAL A 47 -10.05 2.33 10.77
C VAL A 47 -9.20 1.06 10.56
N PRO A 48 -9.15 0.51 9.33
CA PRO A 48 -9.74 1.02 8.09
C PRO A 48 -11.28 0.92 8.05
N GLY A 49 -11.94 1.88 7.38
CA GLY A 49 -13.40 1.93 7.31
C GLY A 49 -13.94 3.08 6.47
N THR A 50 -15.27 3.21 6.44
CA THR A 50 -15.99 4.23 5.67
C THR A 50 -17.03 4.94 6.52
N VAL A 51 -17.33 6.20 6.19
CA VAL A 51 -18.36 7.00 6.87
C VAL A 51 -19.71 6.29 6.90
N HIS A 52 -20.15 5.69 5.79
CA HIS A 52 -21.45 4.99 5.74
C HIS A 52 -21.51 3.83 6.74
N GLN A 53 -20.45 3.01 6.82
CA GLN A 53 -20.39 1.92 7.81
C GLN A 53 -20.45 2.44 9.24
N GLU A 54 -19.79 3.57 9.50
CA GLU A 54 -19.77 4.19 10.82
C GLU A 54 -21.13 4.78 11.21
N LEU A 55 -21.77 5.52 10.31
CA LEU A 55 -23.13 6.01 10.51
C LEU A 55 -24.12 4.87 10.77
N MET A 56 -24.02 3.78 10.00
CA MET A 56 -24.87 2.60 10.17
C MET A 56 -24.63 1.93 11.52
N ARG A 57 -23.37 1.80 11.95
CA ARG A 57 -23.01 1.20 13.26
C ARG A 57 -23.57 1.99 14.44
N HIS A 58 -23.66 3.31 14.31
CA HIS A 58 -24.26 4.18 15.33
C HIS A 58 -25.78 4.37 15.15
N GLY A 59 -26.41 3.65 14.22
CA GLY A 59 -27.86 3.74 13.96
C GLY A 59 -28.33 5.08 13.41
N LEU A 60 -27.43 5.85 12.79
CA LEU A 60 -27.71 7.19 12.23
C LEU A 60 -28.23 7.13 10.79
N ILE A 61 -27.95 6.04 10.09
CA ILE A 61 -28.56 5.73 8.79
C ILE A 61 -29.09 4.28 8.82
N PRO A 62 -30.15 3.99 8.06
CA PRO A 62 -30.58 2.61 7.85
C PRO A 62 -29.57 1.84 6.97
N ASP A 63 -29.69 0.52 6.91
CA ASP A 63 -28.93 -0.29 5.95
C ASP A 63 -29.31 0.13 4.52
N PRO A 64 -28.37 0.71 3.73
CA PRO A 64 -28.67 1.21 2.39
C PRO A 64 -29.01 0.11 1.39
N TYR A 65 -28.71 -1.16 1.69
CA TYR A 65 -29.01 -2.30 0.82
C TYR A 65 -30.42 -2.87 1.02
N VAL A 66 -31.20 -2.34 1.97
CA VAL A 66 -32.56 -2.80 2.25
C VAL A 66 -33.59 -1.90 1.57
N GLY A 67 -34.44 -2.47 0.70
CA GLY A 67 -35.56 -1.77 0.07
C GLY A 67 -35.10 -0.52 -0.70
N MET A 68 -35.68 0.63 -0.36
CA MET A 68 -35.37 1.94 -0.97
C MET A 68 -34.49 2.82 -0.08
N ASN A 69 -33.84 2.25 0.93
CA ASN A 69 -33.08 3.03 1.91
C ASN A 69 -31.91 3.80 1.28
N VAL A 70 -31.38 3.35 0.14
CA VAL A 70 -30.33 4.05 -0.61
C VAL A 70 -30.67 5.53 -0.85
N ASP A 71 -31.93 5.84 -1.16
CA ASP A 71 -32.38 7.22 -1.42
C ASP A 71 -32.30 8.08 -0.14
N SER A 72 -32.52 7.47 1.03
CA SER A 72 -32.52 8.16 2.31
C SER A 72 -31.12 8.53 2.83
N VAL A 73 -30.06 7.95 2.26
CA VAL A 73 -28.68 8.14 2.72
C VAL A 73 -27.82 9.01 1.80
N GLN A 74 -28.38 9.52 0.70
CA GLN A 74 -27.63 10.35 -0.26
C GLN A 74 -27.07 11.62 0.37
N TRP A 75 -27.68 12.15 1.44
CA TRP A 75 -27.17 13.34 2.13
C TRP A 75 -25.73 13.19 2.65
N VAL A 76 -25.25 11.96 2.87
CA VAL A 76 -23.91 11.67 3.38
C VAL A 76 -22.82 12.16 2.41
N GLU A 77 -23.06 12.09 1.10
CA GLU A 77 -22.09 12.51 0.09
C GLU A 77 -21.88 14.02 0.02
N GLU A 78 -22.86 14.79 0.50
CA GLU A 78 -22.85 16.25 0.56
C GLU A 78 -22.14 16.79 1.81
N ARG A 79 -21.74 15.91 2.74
CA ARG A 79 -21.12 16.32 4.00
C ARG A 79 -19.62 16.13 3.98
N ASP A 80 -18.98 17.00 4.76
CA ASP A 80 -17.57 16.91 5.06
C ASP A 80 -17.42 16.16 6.39
N TRP A 81 -16.37 15.35 6.54
CA TRP A 81 -16.24 14.42 7.65
C TRP A 81 -14.86 14.53 8.27
N THR A 82 -14.80 14.52 9.60
CA THR A 82 -13.52 14.55 10.33
C THR A 82 -13.32 13.25 11.06
N TYR A 83 -12.16 12.61 10.85
CA TYR A 83 -11.66 11.50 11.66
C TYR A 83 -10.56 12.00 12.59
N ARG A 84 -10.54 11.54 13.84
CA ARG A 84 -9.54 11.95 14.83
C ARG A 84 -9.16 10.78 15.74
N CYS A 85 -7.88 10.62 16.04
CA CYS A 85 -7.41 9.71 17.09
C CYS A 85 -6.30 10.37 17.92
N SER A 86 -6.03 9.80 19.09
CA SER A 86 -4.86 10.13 19.90
C SER A 86 -3.98 8.90 20.06
N PHE A 87 -2.67 9.09 20.03
CA PHE A 87 -1.70 8.01 20.15
C PHE A 87 -0.41 8.49 20.82
N THR A 88 0.30 7.55 21.42
CA THR A 88 1.65 7.78 21.98
C THR A 88 2.64 6.96 21.14
N PRO A 89 3.60 7.59 20.43
CA PRO A 89 4.61 6.86 19.69
C PRO A 89 5.53 6.10 20.64
N PRO A 90 5.98 4.87 20.31
CA PRO A 90 6.99 4.17 21.10
C PRO A 90 8.28 4.97 21.17
N ALA A 91 8.97 4.95 22.32
CA ALA A 91 10.22 5.69 22.52
C ALA A 91 11.28 5.36 21.45
N GLY A 92 11.44 4.07 21.12
CA GLY A 92 12.39 3.63 20.09
C GLY A 92 12.07 4.13 18.67
N LEU A 93 10.81 4.44 18.37
CA LEU A 93 10.42 5.04 17.09
C LEU A 93 10.88 6.50 16.99
N LEU A 94 10.84 7.24 18.10
CA LEU A 94 11.25 8.66 18.15
C LEU A 94 12.76 8.86 17.97
N GLU A 95 13.54 7.82 18.25
CA GLU A 95 14.98 7.80 18.06
C GLU A 95 15.38 7.58 16.59
N ARG A 96 14.42 7.31 15.70
CA ARG A 96 14.70 7.02 14.29
C ARG A 96 15.07 8.28 13.51
N GLY A 97 16.00 8.10 12.56
CA GLY A 97 16.46 9.19 11.68
C GLY A 97 15.34 9.77 10.82
N HIS A 98 14.40 8.94 10.38
CA HIS A 98 13.25 9.30 9.55
C HIS A 98 11.99 8.67 10.13
N ILE A 99 10.93 9.47 10.26
CA ILE A 99 9.63 9.02 10.72
C ILE A 99 8.57 9.60 9.79
N GLU A 100 7.79 8.71 9.20
CA GLU A 100 6.69 9.04 8.30
C GLU A 100 5.36 8.58 8.87
N LEU A 101 4.32 9.40 8.70
CA LEU A 101 2.94 8.97 8.80
C LEU A 101 2.49 8.48 7.42
N ARG A 102 2.18 7.18 7.31
CA ARG A 102 1.82 6.51 6.06
C ARG A 102 0.36 6.09 6.06
N PHE A 103 -0.40 6.60 5.09
CA PHE A 103 -1.75 6.15 4.77
C PHE A 103 -1.71 5.31 3.50
N GLU A 104 -2.13 4.06 3.57
CA GLU A 104 -2.20 3.19 2.38
C GLU A 104 -3.37 3.53 1.45
N GLY A 105 -4.32 4.35 1.92
CA GLY A 105 -5.45 4.83 1.13
C GLY A 105 -6.36 5.77 1.93
N LEU A 106 -6.62 6.94 1.34
CA LEU A 106 -7.56 7.95 1.83
C LEU A 106 -8.61 8.18 0.74
N ASP A 107 -9.89 8.03 1.08
CA ASP A 107 -11.01 8.22 0.14
C ASP A 107 -11.74 9.54 0.45
N THR A 108 -11.57 10.62 -0.31
CA THR A 108 -10.52 10.84 -1.33
C THR A 108 -9.80 12.16 -1.07
N PHE A 109 -10.57 13.24 -0.97
CA PHE A 109 -10.04 14.58 -0.70
C PHE A 109 -9.89 14.78 0.79
N ALA A 110 -8.66 14.66 1.29
CA ALA A 110 -8.39 14.77 2.71
C ALA A 110 -7.34 15.83 2.99
N GLU A 111 -7.50 16.58 4.07
CA GLU A 111 -6.41 17.30 4.73
C GLU A 111 -5.98 16.50 5.96
N VAL A 112 -4.69 16.23 6.08
CA VAL A 112 -4.11 15.50 7.21
C VAL A 112 -3.43 16.50 8.14
N LEU A 113 -3.76 16.45 9.43
CA LEU A 113 -3.18 17.29 10.46
C LEU A 113 -2.61 16.46 11.60
N LEU A 114 -1.41 16.80 12.05
CA LEU A 114 -0.78 16.24 13.24
C LEU A 114 -0.55 17.36 14.26
N ASN A 115 -1.05 17.19 15.48
CA ASN A 115 -0.94 18.18 16.55
C ASN A 115 -1.40 19.59 16.13
N GLY A 116 -2.47 19.64 15.32
CA GLY A 116 -3.04 20.88 14.77
C GLY A 116 -2.26 21.49 13.61
N ARG A 117 -1.16 20.88 13.16
CA ARG A 117 -0.37 21.33 12.00
C ARG A 117 -0.73 20.52 10.76
N SER A 118 -1.08 21.21 9.67
CA SER A 118 -1.36 20.57 8.38
C SER A 118 -0.07 19.92 7.82
N LEU A 119 -0.16 18.63 7.51
CA LEU A 119 0.89 17.85 6.85
C LEU A 119 0.76 17.91 5.33
N GLY A 120 -0.46 18.13 4.83
CA GLY A 120 -0.76 18.24 3.40
C GLY A 120 -2.16 17.77 3.05
N ARG A 121 -2.47 17.86 1.76
CA ARG A 121 -3.76 17.46 1.18
C ARG A 121 -3.59 16.28 0.22
N THR A 122 -4.60 15.42 0.15
CA THR A 122 -4.67 14.27 -0.75
C THR A 122 -5.85 14.41 -1.70
N ASP A 123 -5.76 13.80 -2.87
CA ASP A 123 -6.77 13.94 -3.93
C ASP A 123 -6.99 12.66 -4.76
N ASN A 124 -6.50 11.53 -4.28
CA ASN A 124 -6.51 10.28 -5.03
C ASN A 124 -6.63 9.05 -4.09
N MET A 125 -7.76 8.35 -4.22
CA MET A 125 -8.11 7.15 -3.46
C MET A 125 -7.11 6.01 -3.66
N PHE A 126 -6.48 5.94 -4.84
CA PHE A 126 -5.68 4.81 -5.28
C PHE A 126 -4.19 4.92 -4.92
N ARG A 127 -3.81 5.95 -4.17
CA ARG A 127 -2.42 6.21 -3.78
C ARG A 127 -2.17 5.92 -2.31
N THR A 128 -0.95 5.48 -2.03
CA THR A 128 -0.35 5.63 -0.71
C THR A 128 0.15 7.07 -0.54
N TRP A 129 -0.09 7.64 0.63
CA TRP A 129 0.32 8.97 1.02
C TRP A 129 1.23 8.89 2.25
N SER A 130 2.44 9.43 2.16
CA SER A 130 3.41 9.49 3.25
C SER A 130 3.76 10.93 3.57
N PHE A 131 3.80 11.27 4.85
CA PHE A 131 4.16 12.60 5.36
C PHE A 131 5.29 12.47 6.38
N THR A 132 6.38 13.23 6.22
CA THR A 132 7.45 13.29 7.22
C THR A 132 6.96 13.99 8.48
N VAL A 133 7.18 13.39 9.65
CA VAL A 133 6.63 13.87 10.93
C VAL A 133 7.65 13.99 12.07
N ASN A 134 8.96 13.78 11.80
CA ASN A 134 10.04 13.84 12.80
C ASN A 134 9.94 15.06 13.74
N GLU A 135 9.75 16.26 13.18
CA GLU A 135 9.75 17.51 13.94
C GLU A 135 8.41 17.84 14.63
N LEU A 136 7.36 17.07 14.32
CA LEU A 136 6.00 17.31 14.80
C LEU A 136 5.54 16.31 15.84
N LEU A 137 6.16 15.13 15.89
CA LEU A 137 5.86 14.10 16.89
C LEU A 137 6.37 14.50 18.27
N MET A 138 5.55 14.25 19.28
CA MET A 138 5.89 14.46 20.69
C MET A 138 6.06 13.10 21.40
N PRO A 139 6.90 12.99 22.44
CA PRO A 139 7.04 11.74 23.20
C PRO A 139 5.77 11.27 23.93
N GLY A 140 4.85 12.19 24.21
CA GLY A 140 3.57 11.91 24.87
C GLY A 140 2.42 11.77 23.87
N ASP A 141 1.26 12.28 24.26
CA ASP A 141 0.06 12.22 23.44
C ASP A 141 0.18 13.09 22.20
N ASN A 142 -0.08 12.47 21.06
CA ASN A 142 -0.19 13.13 19.76
C ASN A 142 -1.62 12.99 19.26
N VAL A 143 -2.10 14.00 18.55
CA VAL A 143 -3.43 14.01 17.94
C VAL A 143 -3.28 14.00 16.43
N LEU A 144 -3.82 12.96 15.80
CA LEU A 144 -3.96 12.89 14.35
C LEU A 144 -5.42 13.19 13.98
N GLU A 145 -5.58 14.10 13.02
CA GLU A 145 -6.87 14.48 12.46
C GLU A 145 -6.82 14.39 10.94
N VAL A 146 -7.88 13.85 10.34
CA VAL A 146 -8.04 13.73 8.90
C VAL A 146 -9.40 14.29 8.53
N ARG A 147 -9.40 15.39 7.77
CA ARG A 147 -10.61 16.10 7.34
C ARG A 147 -10.90 15.77 5.89
N PHE A 148 -12.01 15.12 5.64
CA PHE A 148 -12.50 14.78 4.30
C PHE A 148 -13.46 15.85 3.79
N THR A 149 -13.15 16.43 2.64
CA THR A 149 -14.09 17.25 1.87
C THR A 149 -15.01 16.34 1.06
N SER A 150 -16.29 16.71 0.94
CA SER A 150 -17.23 16.01 0.07
C SER A 150 -16.66 15.85 -1.35
N PRO A 151 -16.60 14.62 -1.89
CA PRO A 151 -16.14 14.39 -3.26
C PRO A 151 -17.12 14.94 -4.31
N VAL A 152 -18.40 15.12 -3.96
CA VAL A 152 -19.38 15.75 -4.85
C VAL A 152 -19.13 17.25 -4.98
N LYS A 153 -18.89 17.93 -3.86
CA LYS A 153 -18.53 19.36 -3.86
C LYS A 153 -17.22 19.62 -4.60
N GLU A 154 -16.16 18.88 -4.27
CA GLU A 154 -14.86 19.03 -4.93
C GLU A 154 -14.93 18.67 -6.42
N GLY A 155 -15.67 17.62 -6.76
CA GLY A 155 -15.91 17.24 -8.15
C GLY A 155 -16.68 18.30 -8.94
N ALA A 156 -17.65 18.98 -8.31
CA ALA A 156 -18.40 20.09 -8.92
C ALA A 156 -17.49 21.30 -9.18
N ASN A 157 -16.61 21.65 -8.24
CA ASN A 157 -15.61 22.71 -8.44
C ASN A 157 -14.69 22.39 -9.62
N ARG A 158 -14.20 21.15 -9.71
CA ARG A 158 -13.33 20.72 -10.81
C ARG A 158 -14.05 20.67 -12.16
N LEU A 159 -15.34 20.32 -12.16
CA LEU A 159 -16.19 20.40 -13.35
C LEU A 159 -16.32 21.86 -13.82
N GLU A 160 -16.55 22.80 -12.90
CA GLU A 160 -16.63 24.23 -13.21
C GLU A 160 -15.32 24.75 -13.80
N ASP A 161 -14.18 24.43 -13.18
CA ASP A 161 -12.84 24.78 -13.67
C ASP A 161 -12.57 24.20 -15.06
N TYR A 162 -13.04 22.98 -15.32
CA TYR A 162 -12.90 22.32 -16.63
C TYR A 162 -13.84 22.92 -17.69
N GLY A 163 -15.00 23.44 -17.28
CA GLY A 163 -15.94 24.16 -18.14
C GLY A 163 -16.76 23.30 -19.11
N LEU A 164 -16.71 21.96 -18.99
CA LEU A 164 -17.44 21.04 -19.86
C LEU A 164 -17.86 19.78 -19.12
N GLN A 165 -19.15 19.45 -19.15
CA GLN A 165 -19.69 18.19 -18.63
C GLN A 165 -19.29 17.01 -19.52
N LEU A 166 -18.50 16.09 -18.99
CA LEU A 166 -18.09 14.86 -19.65
C LEU A 166 -19.20 13.80 -19.58
N PRO A 167 -19.35 12.94 -20.60
CA PRO A 167 -20.36 11.89 -20.60
C PRO A 167 -19.99 10.79 -19.61
N ALA A 168 -20.85 10.58 -18.61
CA ALA A 168 -20.71 9.57 -17.57
C ALA A 168 -22.09 9.06 -17.15
N ASP A 169 -22.79 8.33 -18.02
CA ASP A 169 -24.18 7.93 -17.78
C ASP A 169 -24.38 6.98 -16.59
N ASN A 170 -23.32 6.27 -16.17
CA ASN A 170 -23.36 5.45 -14.96
C ASN A 170 -23.25 6.25 -13.66
N ASP A 171 -22.79 7.51 -13.72
CA ASP A 171 -22.85 8.40 -12.57
C ASP A 171 -24.30 8.82 -12.34
N ALA A 172 -24.91 8.26 -11.30
CA ALA A 172 -26.33 8.45 -10.99
C ALA A 172 -26.62 9.78 -10.29
N GLY A 173 -25.63 10.66 -10.15
CA GLY A 173 -25.80 12.00 -9.57
C GLY A 173 -26.46 12.98 -10.54
N ALA A 174 -27.17 13.98 -9.99
CA ALA A 174 -27.75 15.06 -10.79
C ALA A 174 -26.68 15.87 -11.53
N VAL A 175 -25.51 16.06 -10.89
CA VAL A 175 -24.28 16.57 -11.50
C VAL A 175 -23.28 15.42 -11.54
N ARG A 176 -22.79 15.09 -12.73
CA ARG A 176 -21.96 13.89 -12.96
C ARG A 176 -20.49 14.24 -12.81
N VAL A 177 -19.97 14.08 -11.60
CA VAL A 177 -18.64 14.55 -11.22
C VAL A 177 -17.57 13.46 -11.20
N SER A 178 -17.97 12.18 -11.32
CA SER A 178 -17.04 11.05 -11.28
C SER A 178 -15.83 11.14 -12.24
N PRO A 179 -15.91 11.75 -13.45
CA PRO A 179 -14.75 11.84 -14.34
C PRO A 179 -13.65 12.79 -13.83
N TYR A 180 -13.98 13.74 -12.97
CA TYR A 180 -13.05 14.80 -12.52
C TYR A 180 -12.27 14.43 -11.27
N VAL A 181 -12.56 13.27 -10.68
CA VAL A 181 -12.01 12.84 -9.38
C VAL A 181 -11.32 11.49 -9.48
N ARG A 182 -10.24 11.28 -8.72
CA ARG A 182 -9.52 9.99 -8.67
C ARG A 182 -10.05 9.12 -7.53
N LYS A 183 -11.29 8.67 -7.69
CA LYS A 183 -12.06 7.84 -6.76
C LYS A 183 -12.66 6.65 -7.49
N ALA A 184 -13.02 5.58 -6.77
CA ALA A 184 -13.70 4.44 -7.37
C ALA A 184 -15.01 4.88 -8.07
N ALA A 185 -15.09 4.67 -9.38
CA ALA A 185 -16.20 5.20 -10.20
C ALA A 185 -17.57 4.65 -9.77
N TYR A 186 -17.63 3.37 -9.40
CA TYR A 186 -18.88 2.72 -8.98
C TYR A 186 -19.49 3.30 -7.69
N HIS A 187 -18.72 4.06 -6.88
CA HIS A 187 -19.28 4.76 -5.72
C HIS A 187 -20.36 5.77 -6.14
N PHE A 188 -20.26 6.33 -7.33
CA PHE A 188 -21.22 7.30 -7.90
C PHE A 188 -22.49 6.63 -8.47
N GLY A 189 -22.60 5.30 -8.35
CA GLY A 189 -23.62 4.48 -8.97
C GLY A 189 -23.05 3.70 -10.16
N TRP A 190 -23.76 2.63 -10.51
CA TRP A 190 -23.55 1.87 -11.74
C TRP A 190 -24.83 1.09 -12.07
N ASP A 191 -24.94 0.50 -13.27
CA ASP A 191 -26.08 -0.37 -13.64
C ASP A 191 -26.24 -1.62 -12.73
N TRP A 192 -25.25 -1.94 -11.91
CA TRP A 192 -25.24 -3.02 -10.92
C TRP A 192 -24.96 -2.58 -9.47
N ALA A 193 -24.77 -1.28 -9.22
CA ALA A 193 -24.42 -0.77 -7.88
C ALA A 193 -25.20 0.48 -7.48
N PRO A 194 -25.63 0.59 -6.21
CA PRO A 194 -26.22 1.82 -5.70
C PRO A 194 -25.19 2.96 -5.68
N ARG A 195 -25.69 4.19 -5.77
CA ARG A 195 -24.90 5.38 -5.48
C ARG A 195 -24.67 5.51 -3.98
N LEU A 196 -23.43 5.32 -3.54
CA LEU A 196 -22.98 5.46 -2.16
C LEU A 196 -21.61 6.14 -2.19
N VAL A 197 -21.61 7.45 -2.42
CA VAL A 197 -20.38 8.24 -2.53
C VAL A 197 -19.83 8.51 -1.12
N THR A 198 -19.16 7.51 -0.57
CA THR A 198 -18.58 7.56 0.79
C THR A 198 -17.29 8.36 0.86
N SER A 199 -16.81 8.61 2.08
CA SER A 199 -15.43 9.00 2.38
C SER A 199 -14.87 8.12 3.49
N GLY A 200 -13.57 8.18 3.74
CA GLY A 200 -12.95 7.53 4.90
C GLY A 200 -11.48 7.14 4.74
N ILE A 201 -10.89 6.69 5.84
CA ILE A 201 -9.56 6.07 5.87
C ILE A 201 -9.74 4.61 5.47
N TRP A 202 -9.82 4.34 4.17
CA TRP A 202 -10.28 3.05 3.62
C TRP A 202 -9.23 1.94 3.62
N ARG A 203 -7.97 2.27 3.92
CA ARG A 203 -6.84 1.34 4.08
C ARG A 203 -6.00 1.68 5.33
N PRO A 204 -5.10 0.78 5.76
CA PRO A 204 -4.30 0.98 6.97
C PRO A 204 -3.55 2.31 7.01
N VAL A 205 -3.36 2.80 8.23
CA VAL A 205 -2.50 3.93 8.57
C VAL A 205 -1.50 3.50 9.63
N ALA A 206 -0.24 3.93 9.50
CA ALA A 206 0.84 3.59 10.41
C ALA A 206 1.86 4.71 10.52
N LEU A 207 2.57 4.78 11.65
CA LEU A 207 3.87 5.42 11.70
C LEU A 207 4.93 4.45 11.18
N VAL A 208 5.86 4.94 10.37
CA VAL A 208 6.95 4.18 9.79
C VAL A 208 8.26 4.89 10.11
N GLY A 209 9.07 4.28 10.97
CA GLY A 209 10.38 4.76 11.37
C GLY A 209 11.51 3.98 10.70
N TRP A 210 12.56 4.67 10.26
CA TRP A 210 13.76 4.06 9.69
C TRP A 210 14.97 5.00 9.86
N ASP A 211 16.20 4.48 9.79
CA ASP A 211 17.41 5.25 10.15
C ASP A 211 18.18 5.76 8.95
N ARG A 212 18.89 4.88 8.22
CA ARG A 212 19.90 5.31 7.22
C ARG A 212 19.39 5.25 5.80
N ALA A 213 18.82 4.12 5.42
CA ALA A 213 18.26 3.88 4.10
C ALA A 213 17.29 2.70 4.12
N ARG A 214 16.27 2.71 3.26
CA ARG A 214 15.29 1.61 3.13
C ARG A 214 15.07 1.20 1.68
N ILE A 215 14.54 0.00 1.47
CA ILE A 215 14.14 -0.49 0.16
C ILE A 215 12.80 0.16 -0.21
N ALA A 216 12.85 1.05 -1.19
CA ALA A 216 11.74 1.85 -1.67
C ALA A 216 10.91 1.14 -2.76
N ASP A 217 11.55 0.32 -3.61
CA ASP A 217 10.90 -0.47 -4.64
C ASP A 217 11.73 -1.71 -5.02
N VAL A 218 11.06 -2.79 -5.40
CA VAL A 218 11.70 -4.01 -5.92
C VAL A 218 10.90 -4.48 -7.14
N ARG A 219 11.57 -4.60 -8.29
CA ARG A 219 10.98 -5.09 -9.53
C ARG A 219 11.77 -6.25 -10.09
N HIS A 220 11.07 -7.33 -10.44
CA HIS A 220 11.67 -8.51 -11.04
C HIS A 220 11.30 -8.59 -12.52
N ARG A 221 12.30 -8.69 -13.39
CA ARG A 221 12.12 -8.94 -14.83
C ARG A 221 12.75 -10.28 -15.19
N GLN A 222 12.01 -11.11 -15.90
CA GLN A 222 12.43 -12.47 -16.25
C GLN A 222 12.81 -12.53 -17.73
N VAL A 223 13.94 -13.17 -18.04
CA VAL A 223 14.36 -13.44 -19.41
C VAL A 223 14.67 -14.92 -19.55
N PHE A 224 13.87 -15.62 -20.37
CA PHE A 224 14.05 -17.05 -20.63
C PHE A 224 14.96 -17.28 -21.84
N ARG A 225 15.85 -18.28 -21.71
CA ARG A 225 16.75 -18.78 -22.75
C ARG A 225 16.87 -20.30 -22.60
N GLY A 226 16.05 -21.03 -23.35
CA GLY A 226 15.97 -22.49 -23.22
C GLY A 226 15.41 -22.90 -21.84
N ASP A 227 16.16 -23.76 -21.15
CA ASP A 227 15.88 -24.23 -19.78
C ASP A 227 16.30 -23.25 -18.68
N THR A 228 16.92 -22.14 -19.07
CA THR A 228 17.49 -21.16 -18.15
C THR A 228 16.61 -19.91 -18.09
N VAL A 229 16.44 -19.36 -16.89
CA VAL A 229 15.82 -18.05 -16.66
C VAL A 229 16.78 -17.13 -15.91
N GLN A 230 16.96 -15.93 -16.45
CA GLN A 230 17.62 -14.84 -15.75
C GLN A 230 16.58 -13.94 -15.11
N VAL A 231 16.66 -13.79 -13.79
CA VAL A 231 15.83 -12.87 -13.01
C VAL A 231 16.64 -11.63 -12.71
N PHE A 232 16.31 -10.53 -13.38
CA PHE A 232 16.85 -9.20 -13.13
C PHE A 232 16.02 -8.55 -12.04
N THR A 233 16.61 -8.37 -10.86
CA THR A 233 16.00 -7.69 -9.73
C THR A 233 16.53 -6.26 -9.64
N THR A 234 15.69 -5.31 -10.03
CA THR A 234 15.94 -3.88 -9.87
C THR A 234 15.47 -3.47 -8.47
N VAL A 235 16.39 -3.00 -7.64
CA VAL A 235 16.11 -2.51 -6.28
C VAL A 235 16.33 -1.01 -6.26
N ARG A 236 15.30 -0.26 -5.85
CA ARG A 236 15.42 1.17 -5.54
C ARG A 236 15.53 1.34 -4.03
N VAL A 237 16.52 2.11 -3.60
CA VAL A 237 16.81 2.44 -2.21
C VAL A 237 16.64 3.94 -2.03
N GLU A 238 16.14 4.36 -0.88
CA GLU A 238 16.08 5.78 -0.50
C GLU A 238 16.71 6.00 0.87
N GLY A 239 17.27 7.18 1.09
CA GLY A 239 18.03 7.56 2.28
C GLY A 239 19.49 7.92 1.97
N ASP A 240 20.30 8.06 3.02
CA ASP A 240 21.64 8.67 2.99
C ASP A 240 22.77 7.65 3.20
N ALA A 241 22.54 6.38 2.88
CA ALA A 241 23.57 5.35 2.99
C ALA A 241 24.70 5.60 1.95
N SER A 242 25.94 5.72 2.42
CA SER A 242 27.10 6.05 1.59
C SER A 242 27.61 4.89 0.75
N GLU A 243 27.53 3.66 1.28
CA GLU A 243 27.89 2.42 0.57
C GLU A 243 26.99 1.26 1.03
N ALA A 244 25.77 1.20 0.50
CA ALA A 244 24.84 0.15 0.88
C ALA A 244 25.08 -1.13 0.07
N ARG A 245 25.26 -2.27 0.75
CA ARG A 245 25.31 -3.58 0.12
C ARG A 245 23.89 -4.11 -0.07
N LEU A 246 23.60 -4.55 -1.28
CA LEU A 246 22.39 -5.27 -1.62
C LEU A 246 22.71 -6.75 -1.86
N SER A 247 21.85 -7.62 -1.36
CA SER A 247 21.86 -9.03 -1.73
C SER A 247 20.46 -9.48 -2.12
N VAL A 248 20.37 -10.28 -3.19
CA VAL A 248 19.13 -10.83 -3.70
C VAL A 248 19.28 -12.34 -3.80
N THR A 249 18.42 -13.05 -3.09
CA THR A 249 18.27 -14.50 -3.19
C THR A 249 17.00 -14.79 -3.98
N VAL A 250 17.08 -15.63 -5.03
CA VAL A 250 15.95 -16.12 -5.82
C VAL A 250 16.01 -17.64 -5.82
N GLY A 251 15.13 -18.30 -5.07
CA GLY A 251 15.26 -19.73 -4.77
C GLY A 251 16.59 -19.98 -4.04
N GLU A 252 17.43 -20.85 -4.59
CA GLU A 252 18.76 -21.18 -4.02
C GLU A 252 19.87 -20.23 -4.51
N GLU A 253 19.61 -19.43 -5.54
CA GLU A 253 20.61 -18.59 -6.19
C GLU A 253 20.76 -17.25 -5.47
N ARG A 254 21.98 -16.85 -5.14
CA ARG A 254 22.28 -15.57 -4.46
C ARG A 254 23.20 -14.68 -5.29
N SER A 255 22.82 -13.41 -5.40
CA SER A 255 23.61 -12.36 -6.03
C SER A 255 23.82 -11.20 -5.06
N THR A 256 24.94 -10.50 -5.15
CA THR A 256 25.24 -9.34 -4.29
C THR A 256 25.89 -8.22 -5.09
N GLY A 257 25.69 -6.98 -4.67
CA GLY A 257 26.39 -5.82 -5.21
C GLY A 257 26.32 -4.63 -4.27
N THR A 258 27.11 -3.60 -4.55
CA THR A 258 27.16 -2.39 -3.73
C THR A 258 26.55 -1.24 -4.50
N LEU A 259 25.60 -0.56 -3.87
CA LEU A 259 25.04 0.69 -4.35
C LEU A 259 26.09 1.80 -4.13
N LYS A 260 26.53 2.44 -5.22
CA LYS A 260 27.52 3.52 -5.15
C LYS A 260 26.88 4.80 -4.62
N ALA A 261 27.67 5.61 -3.92
CA ALA A 261 27.25 6.94 -3.51
C ALA A 261 26.67 7.75 -4.68
N GLY A 262 25.50 8.37 -4.48
CA GLY A 262 24.77 9.13 -5.49
C GLY A 262 23.91 8.30 -6.45
N SER A 263 23.90 6.97 -6.32
CA SER A 263 22.95 6.09 -7.01
C SER A 263 21.86 5.64 -6.05
N ASP A 264 20.62 5.57 -6.52
CA ASP A 264 19.46 5.09 -5.77
C ASP A 264 18.99 3.70 -6.23
N THR A 265 19.59 3.15 -7.28
CA THR A 265 19.10 1.96 -7.96
C THR A 265 20.23 0.99 -8.29
N LEU A 266 20.04 -0.30 -7.98
CA LEU A 266 20.93 -1.37 -8.38
C LEU A 266 20.15 -2.50 -9.06
N VAL A 267 20.73 -3.09 -10.10
CA VAL A 267 20.20 -4.29 -10.74
C VAL A 267 21.10 -5.47 -10.42
N LEU A 268 20.52 -6.52 -9.85
CA LEU A 268 21.18 -7.79 -9.58
C LEU A 268 20.56 -8.89 -10.42
N VAL A 269 21.36 -9.87 -10.83
CA VAL A 269 20.92 -10.94 -11.73
C VAL A 269 21.16 -12.28 -11.06
N ASN A 270 20.10 -13.10 -10.99
CA ASN A 270 20.16 -14.49 -10.56
C ASN A 270 19.80 -15.36 -11.76
N THR A 271 20.56 -16.43 -12.00
CA THR A 271 20.35 -17.34 -13.13
C THR A 271 19.91 -18.69 -12.60
N LEU A 272 18.70 -19.12 -12.94
CA LEU A 272 18.16 -20.41 -12.51
C LEU A 272 18.12 -21.34 -13.73
N VAL A 273 18.62 -22.56 -13.56
CA VAL A 273 18.66 -23.60 -14.61
C VAL A 273 17.67 -24.70 -14.25
N GLY A 274 16.78 -25.05 -15.17
CA GLY A 274 15.81 -26.14 -14.97
C GLY A 274 14.77 -25.87 -13.88
N ALA A 275 14.52 -24.61 -13.53
CA ALA A 275 13.52 -24.25 -12.53
C ALA A 275 12.09 -24.46 -13.05
N ASP A 276 11.23 -24.99 -12.18
CA ASP A 276 9.82 -25.23 -12.51
C ASP A 276 9.09 -23.92 -12.85
N ARG A 277 8.23 -23.98 -13.87
CA ARG A 277 7.45 -22.84 -14.35
C ARG A 277 6.15 -22.70 -13.57
N TRP A 278 5.69 -21.47 -13.44
CA TRP A 278 4.32 -21.19 -13.00
C TRP A 278 3.39 -21.35 -14.19
N GLU A 279 2.40 -22.22 -14.08
CA GLU A 279 1.37 -22.42 -15.10
C GLU A 279 -0.01 -21.97 -14.60
N PRO A 280 -0.91 -21.48 -15.47
CA PRO A 280 -2.28 -21.18 -15.09
C PRO A 280 -3.06 -22.47 -14.74
N ILE A 281 -4.20 -22.29 -14.05
CA ILE A 281 -5.09 -23.40 -13.67
C ILE A 281 -5.46 -24.21 -14.92
N GLY A 282 -5.24 -25.52 -14.86
CA GLY A 282 -5.55 -26.45 -15.96
C GLY A 282 -4.41 -26.67 -16.95
N SER A 283 -3.30 -25.92 -16.87
CA SER A 283 -2.12 -26.08 -17.74
C SER A 283 -0.88 -26.60 -17.02
N GLY A 284 -0.96 -26.76 -15.69
CA GLY A 284 0.12 -27.30 -14.86
C GLY A 284 0.03 -26.82 -13.43
N GLU A 285 1.16 -26.90 -12.73
CA GLU A 285 1.31 -26.49 -11.34
C GLU A 285 1.69 -25.00 -11.22
N GLN A 286 1.23 -24.36 -10.14
CA GLN A 286 1.45 -22.93 -9.89
C GLN A 286 2.75 -22.71 -9.09
N HIS A 287 3.89 -23.21 -9.59
CA HIS A 287 5.17 -23.10 -8.89
C HIS A 287 5.56 -21.64 -8.60
N LEU A 288 5.90 -21.35 -7.35
CA LEU A 288 6.35 -20.04 -6.90
C LEU A 288 7.76 -20.14 -6.32
N VAL A 289 8.63 -19.24 -6.74
CA VAL A 289 10.01 -19.13 -6.24
C VAL A 289 10.07 -17.98 -5.25
N GLU A 290 10.63 -18.23 -4.07
CA GLU A 290 10.85 -17.19 -3.07
C GLU A 290 11.96 -16.24 -3.50
N VAL A 291 11.74 -14.95 -3.23
CA VAL A 291 12.73 -13.90 -3.44
C VAL A 291 12.93 -13.12 -2.16
N GLU A 292 14.18 -13.00 -1.73
CA GLU A 292 14.55 -12.19 -0.60
C GLU A 292 15.57 -11.12 -1.01
N VAL A 293 15.30 -9.88 -0.66
CA VAL A 293 16.19 -8.73 -0.89
C VAL A 293 16.63 -8.17 0.46
N TYR A 294 17.93 -8.05 0.68
CA TYR A 294 18.50 -7.49 1.89
C TYR A 294 19.31 -6.24 1.55
N LEU A 295 19.14 -5.19 2.35
CA LEU A 295 19.90 -3.94 2.32
C LEU A 295 20.73 -3.82 3.59
N GLU A 296 22.05 -3.70 3.45
CA GLU A 296 22.99 -3.62 4.56
C GLU A 296 23.91 -2.39 4.42
N ASP A 297 24.31 -1.78 5.54
CA ASP A 297 25.31 -0.70 5.59
C ASP A 297 26.27 -1.01 6.74
N GLY A 298 27.58 -0.99 6.48
CA GLY A 298 28.61 -1.32 7.50
C GLY A 298 28.44 -2.69 8.18
N GLY A 299 27.82 -3.67 7.51
CA GLY A 299 27.53 -5.00 8.07
C GLY A 299 26.27 -5.08 8.94
N ARG A 300 25.50 -3.99 9.06
CA ARG A 300 24.20 -3.96 9.73
C ARG A 300 23.07 -4.09 8.72
N LEU A 301 22.11 -4.98 8.97
CA LEU A 301 20.87 -5.07 8.19
C LEU A 301 20.01 -3.81 8.40
N LEU A 302 19.77 -3.07 7.33
CA LEU A 302 18.92 -1.90 7.32
C LEU A 302 17.47 -2.27 7.00
N ASP A 303 17.25 -3.02 5.92
CA ASP A 303 15.90 -3.39 5.47
C ASP A 303 15.90 -4.75 4.74
N ARG A 304 14.74 -5.39 4.71
CA ARG A 304 14.52 -6.65 4.00
C ARG A 304 13.14 -6.66 3.33
N ARG A 305 13.10 -7.14 2.08
CA ARG A 305 11.86 -7.47 1.37
C ARG A 305 11.80 -8.95 1.06
N ARG A 306 10.62 -9.54 1.25
CA ARG A 306 10.29 -10.91 0.88
C ARG A 306 9.14 -10.88 -0.11
N SER A 307 9.26 -11.62 -1.20
CA SER A 307 8.21 -11.79 -2.21
C SER A 307 8.27 -13.20 -2.78
N GLN A 308 7.25 -13.56 -3.57
CA GLN A 308 7.23 -14.77 -4.36
C GLN A 308 6.99 -14.40 -5.82
N ILE A 309 7.67 -15.08 -6.74
CA ILE A 309 7.49 -14.89 -8.17
C ILE A 309 7.15 -16.22 -8.84
N GLY A 310 6.17 -16.20 -9.74
CA GLY A 310 5.97 -17.29 -10.70
C GLY A 310 6.92 -17.11 -11.88
N LEU A 311 7.66 -18.16 -12.25
CA LEU A 311 8.51 -18.15 -13.43
C LEU A 311 7.68 -18.44 -14.67
N ARG A 312 7.36 -17.42 -15.48
CA ARG A 312 6.54 -17.58 -16.69
C ARG A 312 6.82 -16.52 -17.75
N SER A 313 6.52 -16.87 -19.00
CA SER A 313 6.43 -15.95 -20.13
C SER A 313 4.95 -15.72 -20.45
N ILE A 314 4.57 -14.46 -20.64
CA ILE A 314 3.23 -14.07 -21.10
C ILE A 314 3.44 -13.29 -22.40
N GLU A 315 2.78 -13.72 -23.46
CA GLU A 315 2.78 -13.09 -24.77
C GLU A 315 1.32 -12.87 -25.19
N LEU A 316 1.02 -11.72 -25.78
CA LEU A 316 -0.27 -11.44 -26.42
C LEU A 316 -0.02 -11.47 -27.93
N ASP A 317 -0.48 -12.52 -28.60
CA ASP A 317 -0.37 -12.67 -30.03
C ASP A 317 -1.45 -11.86 -30.75
N GLN A 318 -0.99 -10.86 -31.50
CA GLN A 318 -1.80 -9.99 -32.34
C GLN A 318 -1.26 -9.94 -33.77
N ARG A 319 -0.63 -11.00 -34.25
CA ARG A 319 -0.12 -11.06 -35.63
C ARG A 319 -1.28 -11.32 -36.59
N PRO A 320 -1.49 -10.48 -37.62
CA PRO A 320 -2.59 -10.67 -38.55
C PRO A 320 -2.58 -12.06 -39.21
N ASP A 321 -3.76 -12.61 -39.41
CA ASP A 321 -3.98 -13.88 -40.09
C ASP A 321 -5.01 -13.70 -41.24
N SER A 322 -5.51 -14.82 -41.78
CA SER A 322 -6.47 -14.78 -42.90
C SER A 322 -7.86 -14.27 -42.54
N ILE A 323 -8.22 -14.17 -41.26
CA ILE A 323 -9.56 -13.77 -40.78
C ILE A 323 -9.54 -12.47 -39.96
N GLY A 324 -8.37 -11.93 -39.66
CA GLY A 324 -8.21 -10.62 -39.04
C GLY A 324 -6.95 -10.53 -38.20
N THR A 325 -7.12 -10.30 -36.91
CA THR A 325 -6.02 -10.22 -35.95
C THR A 325 -6.45 -10.93 -34.66
N PRO A 326 -5.72 -11.98 -34.23
CA PRO A 326 -6.02 -12.68 -33.00
C PRO A 326 -5.82 -11.80 -31.77
N PHE A 327 -6.43 -12.22 -30.66
CA PHE A 327 -6.23 -11.67 -29.33
C PHE A 327 -6.09 -12.85 -28.37
N THR A 328 -4.95 -13.51 -28.43
CA THR A 328 -4.67 -14.78 -27.75
C THR A 328 -3.34 -14.75 -27.03
#